data_AF-A0A919ERF4-F1
#
_entry.id   AF-A0A919ERF4-F1
#
_cell.length_a   1.000
_cell.length_b   1.000
_cell.length_c   1.000
_cell.angle_alpha   90.00
_cell.angle_beta   90.00
_cell.angle_gamma   90.00
#
_symmetry.space_group_name_H-M   'P 1'
#
loop_
_entity.id
_entity.type
_entity.pdbx_description
1 polymer ?
#
loop_
_entity_poly.entity_id
_entity_poly.type
_entity_poly.pdbx_seq_one_letter_code
_entity_poly.pdbx_strand_id
1 'polypeptide(L)'
;MSTSNRLQTSPEIVAYYAAEYDEADRLHATASGRLELLRTRELLRRHLPAAPGRVLDVGGGPGIHAQWLIEDGYSVHILDPVPRHLEQAAAHAPSCSTELGDARHLNAPGGSFDAVLLLGPLYHLATRADRVRALAEAARVVKPGGLVAAAGISRYSLLQDYTVHAELTPELLHGEVATVLRTGSYDGSRGFTTAHFHTAAELAAEAADASLSGITVAGIEGPGWAYLRAAERVAGEALHGSPLLTGAIETARLADELCEFADSSAHLLLTGRAVM
;
A
#
# COMPACT_ATOMS: atom_id res chain seq x y z
N MET A 1 18.49 -31.94 6.71
CA MET A 1 19.27 -31.05 5.82
C MET A 1 18.58 -29.71 5.82
N SER A 2 19.12 -28.76 6.58
CA SER A 2 18.53 -27.44 6.82
C SER A 2 18.83 -26.53 5.64
N THR A 3 17.83 -26.23 4.81
CA THR A 3 17.89 -25.12 3.87
C THR A 3 17.60 -23.85 4.63
N SER A 4 18.64 -23.15 5.07
CA SER A 4 18.53 -21.79 5.61
C SER A 4 17.83 -20.89 4.60
N ASN A 5 16.57 -20.56 4.90
CA ASN A 5 15.71 -19.63 4.19
C ASN A 5 16.32 -18.23 4.31
N ARG A 6 17.14 -17.82 3.35
CA ARG A 6 17.70 -16.47 3.30
C ARG A 6 16.62 -15.55 2.74
N LEU A 7 16.08 -14.67 3.59
CA LEU A 7 15.27 -13.52 3.20
C LEU A 7 15.98 -12.82 2.03
N GLN A 8 15.35 -12.81 0.84
CA GLN A 8 15.85 -12.12 -0.35
C GLN A 8 15.25 -10.72 -0.45
N THR A 9 14.90 -10.09 0.67
CA THR A 9 14.50 -8.69 0.71
C THR A 9 15.74 -7.82 0.48
N SER A 10 15.62 -6.76 -0.34
CA SER A 10 16.76 -5.90 -0.63
C SER A 10 17.32 -5.34 0.68
N PRO A 11 18.63 -5.49 0.97
CA PRO A 11 19.24 -4.93 2.18
C PRO A 11 19.00 -3.43 2.35
N GLU A 12 18.76 -2.72 1.24
CA GLU A 12 18.43 -1.29 1.19
C GLU A 12 17.09 -0.96 1.86
N ILE A 13 16.05 -1.77 1.62
CA ILE A 13 14.71 -1.57 2.22
C ILE A 13 14.78 -1.76 3.73
N VAL A 14 15.45 -2.83 4.16
CA VAL A 14 15.63 -3.10 5.60
C VAL A 14 16.45 -1.98 6.25
N ALA A 15 17.48 -1.46 5.57
CA ALA A 15 18.30 -0.35 6.08
C ALA A 15 17.51 0.97 6.20
N TYR A 16 16.71 1.33 5.19
CA TYR A 16 15.89 2.55 5.19
C TYR A 16 14.91 2.57 6.38
N TYR A 17 14.15 1.49 6.55
CA TYR A 17 13.18 1.37 7.64
C TYR A 17 13.83 1.11 9.02
N ALA A 18 15.04 0.56 9.08
CA ALA A 18 15.73 0.35 10.36
C ALA A 18 16.37 1.64 10.92
N ALA A 19 16.85 2.54 10.05
CA ALA A 19 17.76 3.62 10.44
C ALA A 19 17.13 5.03 10.47
N GLU A 20 16.17 5.36 9.59
CA GLU A 20 15.83 6.78 9.35
C GLU A 20 14.34 7.13 9.30
N TYR A 21 13.42 6.16 9.28
CA TYR A 21 11.99 6.43 9.09
C TYR A 21 11.11 5.84 10.20
N ASP A 22 10.31 6.68 10.88
CA ASP A 22 9.29 6.21 11.82
C ASP A 22 7.97 5.98 11.06
N GLU A 23 7.82 4.78 10.50
CA GLU A 23 6.62 4.37 9.76
C GLU A 23 5.35 4.47 10.62
N ALA A 24 5.46 4.40 11.95
CA ALA A 24 4.31 4.44 12.84
C ALA A 24 3.60 5.81 12.81
N ASP A 25 4.35 6.89 12.66
CA ASP A 25 3.80 8.26 12.68
C ASP A 25 3.41 8.75 11.27
N ARG A 26 3.87 8.11 10.19
CA ARG A 26 3.66 8.56 8.80
C ARG A 26 2.21 8.91 8.47
N LEU A 27 1.29 8.01 8.82
CA LEU A 27 -0.13 8.13 8.53
C LEU A 27 -0.88 9.08 9.48
N HIS A 28 -0.24 9.52 10.56
CA HIS A 28 -0.83 10.38 11.57
C HIS A 28 -0.25 11.80 11.58
N ALA A 29 0.99 11.98 11.12
CA ALA A 29 1.72 13.24 11.20
C ALA A 29 1.24 14.31 10.22
N THR A 30 0.56 13.92 9.14
CA THR A 30 0.16 14.81 8.04
C THR A 30 -1.31 14.64 7.69
N ALA A 31 -1.96 15.67 7.16
CA ALA A 31 -3.32 15.57 6.65
C ALA A 31 -3.38 14.66 5.42
N SER A 32 -2.32 14.64 4.59
CA SER A 32 -2.19 13.69 3.48
C SER A 32 -2.10 12.23 3.96
N GLY A 33 -1.28 11.93 4.96
CA GLY A 33 -1.24 10.59 5.59
C GLY A 33 -2.56 10.22 6.25
N ARG A 34 -3.25 11.18 6.88
CA ARG A 34 -4.57 10.95 7.47
C ARG A 34 -5.64 10.68 6.40
N LEU A 35 -5.57 11.35 5.26
CA LEU A 35 -6.42 11.09 4.11
C LEU A 35 -6.20 9.65 3.61
N GLU A 36 -4.95 9.24 3.39
CA GLU A 36 -4.59 7.86 3.00
C GLU A 36 -5.17 6.84 3.97
N LEU A 37 -4.93 7.00 5.29
CA LEU A 37 -5.42 6.05 6.29
C LEU A 37 -6.96 5.93 6.30
N LEU A 38 -7.66 7.06 6.32
CA LEU A 38 -9.12 7.08 6.37
C LEU A 38 -9.73 6.44 5.12
N ARG A 39 -9.16 6.75 3.95
CA ARG A 39 -9.64 6.24 2.67
C ARG A 39 -9.32 4.77 2.47
N THR A 40 -8.12 4.32 2.80
CA THR A 40 -7.74 2.90 2.78
C THR A 40 -8.68 2.08 3.66
N ARG A 41 -8.94 2.54 4.89
CA ARG A 41 -9.90 1.90 5.81
C ARG A 41 -11.32 1.87 5.22
N GLU A 42 -11.79 2.98 4.67
CA GLU A 42 -13.13 3.08 4.07
C GLU A 42 -13.29 2.12 2.89
N LEU A 43 -12.33 2.11 1.96
CA LEU A 43 -12.36 1.24 0.78
C LEU A 43 -12.28 -0.23 1.16
N LEU A 44 -11.36 -0.62 2.06
CA LEU A 44 -11.23 -2.01 2.51
C LEU A 44 -12.53 -2.53 3.15
N ARG A 45 -13.19 -1.72 3.99
CA ARG A 45 -14.46 -2.09 4.64
C ARG A 45 -15.59 -2.41 3.66
N ARG A 46 -15.56 -1.90 2.43
CA ARG A 46 -16.55 -2.23 1.39
C ARG A 46 -16.41 -3.67 0.89
N HIS A 47 -15.22 -4.26 1.03
CA HIS A 47 -14.89 -5.56 0.45
C HIS A 47 -14.56 -6.64 1.48
N LEU A 48 -14.15 -6.25 2.70
CA LEU A 48 -13.87 -7.17 3.79
C LEU A 48 -15.10 -8.06 4.10
N PRO A 49 -14.90 -9.35 4.39
CA PRO A 49 -15.98 -10.25 4.80
C PRO A 49 -16.54 -9.83 6.15
N ALA A 50 -17.77 -10.22 6.48
CA ALA A 50 -18.33 -9.93 7.81
C ALA A 50 -17.45 -10.51 8.93
N ALA A 51 -17.20 -9.72 9.98
CA ALA A 51 -16.51 -10.19 11.17
C ALA A 51 -17.38 -11.19 11.97
N PRO A 52 -16.78 -12.15 12.69
CA PRO A 52 -15.34 -12.36 12.84
C PRO A 52 -14.72 -13.04 11.61
N GLY A 53 -13.47 -12.68 11.30
CA GLY A 53 -12.69 -13.29 10.23
C GLY A 53 -11.19 -13.21 10.50
N ARG A 54 -10.40 -14.00 9.77
CA ARG A 54 -8.94 -14.02 9.84
C ARG A 54 -8.33 -13.20 8.72
N VAL A 55 -7.50 -12.22 9.07
CA VAL A 55 -6.80 -11.35 8.11
C VAL A 55 -5.30 -11.59 8.21
N LEU A 56 -4.65 -11.79 7.05
CA LEU A 56 -3.20 -11.73 6.92
C LEU A 56 -2.81 -10.35 6.39
N ASP A 57 -2.01 -9.60 7.14
CA ASP A 57 -1.47 -8.30 6.74
C ASP A 57 0.00 -8.45 6.35
N VAL A 58 0.26 -8.54 5.04
CA VAL A 58 1.58 -8.80 4.44
C VAL A 58 2.27 -7.46 4.18
N GLY A 59 3.44 -7.29 4.80
CA GLY A 59 4.11 -6.00 4.91
C GLY A 59 3.33 -5.03 5.80
N GLY A 60 2.69 -5.54 6.86
CA GLY A 60 1.83 -4.74 7.76
C GLY A 60 2.58 -3.73 8.64
N GLY A 61 3.92 -3.70 8.56
CA GLY A 61 4.75 -2.71 9.22
C GLY A 61 4.48 -2.62 10.74
N PRO A 62 4.39 -1.41 11.31
CA PRO A 62 4.17 -1.21 12.74
C PRO A 62 2.72 -1.46 13.20
N GLY A 63 1.87 -2.06 12.36
CA GLY A 63 0.54 -2.53 12.75
C GLY A 63 -0.59 -1.49 12.70
N ILE A 64 -0.41 -0.38 11.97
CA ILE A 64 -1.43 0.68 11.88
C ILE A 64 -2.76 0.16 11.32
N HIS A 65 -2.72 -0.69 10.28
CA HIS A 65 -3.95 -1.28 9.75
C HIS A 65 -4.50 -2.41 10.63
N ALA A 66 -3.60 -3.21 11.22
CA ALA A 66 -3.98 -4.26 12.15
C ALA A 66 -4.77 -3.74 13.35
N GLN A 67 -4.43 -2.57 13.88
CA GLN A 67 -5.12 -1.98 15.03
C GLN A 67 -6.63 -1.83 14.78
N TRP A 68 -7.03 -1.13 13.73
CA TRP A 68 -8.46 -0.90 13.48
C TRP A 68 -9.18 -2.16 12.96
N LEU A 69 -8.47 -3.09 12.32
CA LEU A 69 -9.03 -4.39 11.95
C LEU A 69 -9.39 -5.21 13.20
N ILE A 70 -8.54 -5.19 14.23
CA ILE A 70 -8.84 -5.84 15.51
C ILE A 70 -10.05 -5.19 16.19
N GLU A 71 -10.10 -3.86 16.20
CA GLU A 71 -11.26 -3.10 16.71
C GLU A 71 -12.56 -3.45 15.97
N ASP A 72 -12.48 -3.72 14.67
CA ASP A 72 -13.60 -4.16 13.84
C ASP A 72 -13.94 -5.66 14.02
N GLY A 73 -13.21 -6.39 14.87
CA GLY A 73 -13.52 -7.78 15.27
C GLY A 73 -12.77 -8.87 14.49
N TYR A 74 -11.74 -8.52 13.71
CA TYR A 74 -10.91 -9.50 13.01
C TYR A 74 -9.76 -10.02 13.87
N SER A 75 -9.35 -11.26 13.62
CA SER A 75 -8.07 -11.79 14.09
C SER A 75 -7.00 -11.51 13.04
N VAL A 76 -5.98 -10.72 13.40
CA VAL A 76 -4.95 -10.26 12.46
C VAL A 76 -3.62 -10.97 12.70
N HIS A 77 -3.02 -11.46 11.63
CA HIS A 77 -1.64 -11.93 11.60
C HIS A 77 -0.83 -11.00 10.69
N ILE A 78 0.25 -10.42 11.20
CA ILE A 78 1.14 -9.54 10.45
C ILE A 78 2.38 -10.32 10.03
N LEU A 79 2.74 -10.23 8.76
CA LEU A 79 4.01 -10.70 8.25
C LEU A 79 4.81 -9.51 7.73
N ASP A 80 6.05 -9.32 8.15
CA ASP A 80 6.89 -8.20 7.70
C ASP A 80 8.36 -8.65 7.61
N PRO A 81 9.16 -8.16 6.63
CA PRO A 81 10.58 -8.51 6.53
C PRO A 81 11.48 -7.73 7.50
N VAL A 82 10.97 -6.70 8.19
CA VAL A 82 11.75 -5.83 9.08
C VAL A 82 11.45 -6.18 10.56
N PRO A 83 12.41 -6.74 11.32
CA PRO A 83 12.17 -7.13 12.71
C PRO A 83 11.66 -6.00 13.62
N ARG A 84 12.17 -4.77 13.43
CA ARG A 84 11.76 -3.58 14.19
C ARG A 84 10.26 -3.27 14.02
N HIS A 85 9.71 -3.47 12.81
CA HIS A 85 8.28 -3.29 12.57
C HIS A 85 7.44 -4.27 13.39
N LEU A 86 7.86 -5.53 13.47
CA LEU A 86 7.15 -6.54 14.25
C LEU A 86 7.17 -6.25 15.75
N GLU A 87 8.26 -5.70 16.26
CA GLU A 87 8.36 -5.22 17.65
C GLU A 87 7.37 -4.07 17.91
N GLN A 88 7.30 -3.09 17.00
CA GLN A 88 6.35 -1.97 17.08
C GLN A 88 4.90 -2.46 16.96
N ALA A 89 4.62 -3.38 16.04
CA ALA A 89 3.28 -3.93 15.84
C ALA A 89 2.78 -4.69 17.08
N ALA A 90 3.64 -5.45 17.75
CA ALA A 90 3.30 -6.11 19.00
C ALA A 90 2.98 -5.11 20.13
N ALA A 91 3.55 -3.90 20.09
CA ALA A 91 3.25 -2.84 21.05
C ALA A 91 1.95 -2.08 20.71
N HIS A 92 1.73 -1.73 19.44
CA HIS A 92 0.57 -0.94 18.99
C HIS A 92 -0.72 -1.77 18.85
N ALA A 93 -0.59 -3.03 18.45
CA ALA A 93 -1.70 -3.94 18.21
C ALA A 93 -1.48 -5.26 19.00
N PRO A 94 -1.53 -5.25 20.33
CA PRO A 94 -1.11 -6.38 21.18
C PRO A 94 -1.93 -7.67 21.00
N SER A 95 -3.08 -7.60 20.31
CA SER A 95 -3.89 -8.77 19.98
C SER A 95 -3.58 -9.36 18.59
N CYS A 96 -2.66 -8.77 17.83
CA CYS A 96 -2.15 -9.37 16.60
C CYS A 96 -1.10 -10.44 16.91
N SER A 97 -0.86 -11.30 15.94
CA SER A 97 0.33 -12.17 15.92
C SER A 97 1.27 -11.71 14.82
N THR A 98 2.58 -11.92 14.99
CA THR A 98 3.60 -11.41 14.08
C THR A 98 4.51 -12.54 13.56
N GLU A 99 4.97 -12.42 12.32
CA GLU A 99 5.92 -13.33 11.68
C GLU A 99 6.94 -12.55 10.83
N LEU A 100 8.22 -12.92 10.93
CA LEU A 100 9.25 -12.43 10.02
C LEU A 100 9.19 -13.21 8.72
N GLY A 101 8.95 -12.54 7.59
CA GLY A 101 8.79 -13.23 6.32
C GLY A 101 8.87 -12.34 5.07
N ASP A 102 8.76 -12.99 3.91
CA ASP A 102 8.78 -12.35 2.59
C ASP A 102 7.43 -12.55 1.90
N ALA A 103 6.87 -11.49 1.33
CA ALA A 103 5.58 -11.52 0.63
C ALA A 103 5.55 -12.53 -0.54
N ARG A 104 6.71 -12.87 -1.10
CA ARG A 104 6.86 -13.84 -2.20
C ARG A 104 6.86 -15.30 -1.75
N HIS A 105 6.86 -15.54 -0.44
CA HIS A 105 6.84 -16.88 0.13
C HIS A 105 6.18 -16.88 1.52
N LEU A 106 4.87 -17.10 1.55
CA LEU A 106 4.06 -17.06 2.77
C LEU A 106 4.03 -18.43 3.45
N ASN A 107 4.50 -18.51 4.69
CA ASN A 107 4.54 -19.74 5.48
C ASN A 107 3.17 -20.10 6.10
N ALA A 108 2.13 -20.15 5.27
CA ALA A 108 0.79 -20.54 5.67
C ALA A 108 0.20 -21.57 4.70
N PRO A 109 -0.62 -22.53 5.19
CA PRO A 109 -1.38 -23.42 4.32
C PRO A 109 -2.32 -22.64 3.40
N GLY A 110 -2.64 -23.23 2.24
CA GLY A 110 -3.64 -22.67 1.35
C GLY A 110 -5.01 -22.54 2.02
N GLY A 111 -5.78 -21.49 1.70
CA GLY A 111 -7.13 -21.30 2.24
C GLY A 111 -7.22 -21.02 3.74
N SER A 112 -6.18 -20.46 4.35
CA SER A 112 -6.11 -20.20 5.79
C SER A 112 -6.80 -18.91 6.25
N PHE A 113 -6.89 -17.90 5.37
CA PHE A 113 -7.35 -16.55 5.71
C PHE A 113 -8.62 -16.15 4.96
N ASP A 114 -9.45 -15.32 5.58
CA ASP A 114 -10.66 -14.75 4.96
C ASP A 114 -10.34 -13.54 4.09
N ALA A 115 -9.30 -12.79 4.45
CA ALA A 115 -8.71 -11.74 3.64
C ALA A 115 -7.17 -11.70 3.76
N VAL A 116 -6.49 -11.29 2.70
CA VAL A 116 -5.05 -11.03 2.67
C VAL A 116 -4.82 -9.62 2.14
N LEU A 117 -4.05 -8.82 2.88
CA LEU A 117 -3.72 -7.44 2.56
C LEU A 117 -2.23 -7.34 2.21
N LEU A 118 -1.90 -6.58 1.15
CA LEU A 118 -0.54 -6.26 0.74
C LEU A 118 -0.42 -4.74 0.55
N LEU A 119 -0.48 -3.98 1.65
CA LEU A 119 -0.59 -2.51 1.59
C LEU A 119 0.76 -1.77 1.54
N GLY A 120 1.87 -2.48 1.69
CA GLY A 120 3.22 -1.93 1.56
C GLY A 120 4.20 -2.66 0.62
N PRO A 121 4.12 -3.98 0.39
CA PRO A 121 5.24 -4.70 -0.21
C PRO A 121 5.32 -4.59 -1.74
N LEU A 122 4.21 -4.37 -2.47
CA LEU A 122 4.22 -4.52 -3.93
C LEU A 122 5.12 -3.51 -4.66
N TYR A 123 5.07 -2.24 -4.26
CA TYR A 123 5.89 -1.21 -4.90
C TYR A 123 7.38 -1.37 -4.59
N HIS A 124 7.75 -2.12 -3.55
CA HIS A 124 9.15 -2.47 -3.24
C HIS A 124 9.70 -3.64 -4.06
N LEU A 125 8.85 -4.33 -4.84
CA LEU A 125 9.25 -5.44 -5.71
C LEU A 125 9.50 -4.94 -7.13
N ALA A 126 10.78 -4.81 -7.48
CA ALA A 126 11.22 -4.20 -8.75
C ALA A 126 10.73 -4.94 -10.00
N THR A 127 10.67 -6.28 -9.96
CA THR A 127 10.29 -7.07 -11.14
C THR A 127 8.81 -7.44 -11.14
N ARG A 128 8.17 -7.42 -12.32
CA ARG A 128 6.79 -7.90 -12.49
C ARG A 128 6.63 -9.34 -12.00
N ALA A 129 7.62 -10.20 -12.25
CA ALA A 129 7.59 -11.59 -11.82
C ALA A 129 7.52 -11.73 -10.29
N ASP A 130 8.24 -10.89 -9.55
CA ASP A 130 8.17 -10.86 -8.09
C ASP A 130 6.83 -10.33 -7.58
N ARG A 131 6.29 -9.26 -8.20
CA ARG A 131 4.97 -8.71 -7.85
C ARG A 131 3.85 -9.72 -8.06
N VAL A 132 3.81 -10.36 -9.24
CA VAL A 132 2.85 -11.42 -9.56
C VAL A 132 3.01 -12.60 -8.60
N ARG A 133 4.24 -12.97 -8.21
CA ARG A 133 4.49 -14.04 -7.24
C ARG A 133 3.92 -13.70 -5.85
N ALA A 134 4.11 -12.47 -5.37
CA ALA A 134 3.54 -12.04 -4.09
C ALA A 134 2.00 -12.05 -4.10
N LEU A 135 1.38 -11.58 -5.19
CA LEU A 135 -0.08 -11.65 -5.39
C LEU A 135 -0.57 -13.11 -5.47
N ALA A 136 0.17 -14.00 -6.14
CA ALA A 136 -0.18 -15.41 -6.25
C ALA A 136 -0.07 -16.14 -4.91
N GLU A 137 0.92 -15.81 -4.07
CA GLU A 137 1.01 -16.33 -2.71
C GLU A 137 -0.18 -15.88 -1.84
N ALA A 138 -0.57 -14.60 -1.96
CA ALA A 138 -1.77 -14.09 -1.29
C ALA A 138 -3.05 -14.83 -1.76
N ALA A 139 -3.20 -15.03 -3.06
CA ALA A 139 -4.30 -15.80 -3.65
C ALA A 139 -4.30 -17.27 -3.17
N ARG A 140 -3.12 -17.87 -2.96
CA ARG A 140 -3.00 -19.24 -2.45
C ARG A 140 -3.45 -19.37 -1.00
N VAL A 141 -3.03 -18.45 -0.13
CA VAL A 141 -3.29 -18.55 1.33
C VAL A 141 -4.67 -18.02 1.74
N VAL A 142 -5.31 -17.21 0.90
CA VAL A 142 -6.71 -16.80 1.12
C VAL A 142 -7.65 -17.96 0.76
N LYS A 143 -8.80 -18.06 1.46
CA LYS A 143 -9.87 -19.00 1.15
C LYS A 143 -10.37 -18.79 -0.29
N PRO A 144 -10.88 -19.85 -0.97
CA PRO A 144 -11.59 -19.68 -2.25
C PRO A 144 -12.68 -18.61 -2.13
N GLY A 145 -12.72 -17.65 -3.06
CA GLY A 145 -13.62 -16.49 -2.99
C GLY A 145 -13.31 -15.45 -1.91
N GLY A 146 -12.22 -15.63 -1.14
CA GLY A 146 -11.75 -14.67 -0.15
C GLY A 146 -11.10 -13.44 -0.77
N LEU A 147 -10.94 -12.38 0.04
CA LEU A 147 -10.44 -11.09 -0.44
C LEU A 147 -8.92 -11.07 -0.52
N VAL A 148 -8.38 -10.61 -1.65
CA VAL A 148 -7.01 -10.10 -1.72
C VAL A 148 -7.09 -8.61 -2.02
N ALA A 149 -6.43 -7.79 -1.21
CA ALA A 149 -6.29 -6.36 -1.45
C ALA A 149 -4.82 -5.96 -1.44
N ALA A 150 -4.41 -5.08 -2.34
CA ALA A 150 -3.02 -4.63 -2.42
C ALA A 150 -2.93 -3.15 -2.79
N ALA A 151 -1.91 -2.48 -2.28
CA ALA A 151 -1.62 -1.09 -2.61
C ALA A 151 -0.50 -0.98 -3.65
N GLY A 152 -0.64 -0.01 -4.55
CA GLY A 152 0.43 0.44 -5.45
C GLY A 152 0.60 1.94 -5.34
N ILE A 153 1.80 2.45 -5.64
CA ILE A 153 2.01 3.89 -5.82
C ILE A 153 1.62 4.24 -7.26
N SER A 154 0.81 5.27 -7.45
CA SER A 154 0.43 5.73 -8.80
C SER A 154 1.66 6.20 -9.58
N ARG A 155 1.72 5.82 -10.85
CA ARG A 155 2.74 6.26 -11.82
C ARG A 155 2.77 7.77 -11.99
N TYR A 156 1.66 8.45 -11.73
CA TYR A 156 1.51 9.88 -11.91
C TYR A 156 1.78 10.69 -10.63
N SER A 157 1.95 10.01 -9.49
CA SER A 157 2.07 10.67 -8.18
C SER A 157 3.27 11.63 -8.13
N LEU A 158 4.44 11.20 -8.62
CA LEU A 158 5.66 12.01 -8.64
C LEU A 158 5.51 13.28 -9.49
N LEU A 159 4.91 13.15 -10.68
CA LEU A 159 4.64 14.30 -11.55
C LEU A 159 3.69 15.29 -10.86
N GLN A 160 2.59 14.79 -10.30
CA GLN A 160 1.61 15.62 -9.62
C GLN A 160 2.22 16.34 -8.42
N ASP A 161 3.03 15.65 -7.62
CA ASP A 161 3.70 16.21 -6.45
C ASP A 161 4.63 17.37 -6.81
N TYR A 162 5.53 17.16 -7.77
CA TYR A 162 6.43 18.22 -8.22
C TYR A 162 5.68 19.36 -8.90
N THR A 163 4.55 19.08 -9.57
CA THR A 163 3.72 20.12 -10.20
C THR A 163 3.12 21.05 -9.15
N VAL A 164 2.44 20.50 -8.13
CA VAL A 164 1.75 21.31 -7.13
C VAL A 164 2.70 22.08 -6.21
N HIS A 165 3.95 21.62 -6.09
CA HIS A 165 5.00 22.31 -5.36
C HIS A 165 5.86 23.26 -6.22
N ALA A 166 5.59 23.37 -7.53
CA ALA A 166 6.36 24.17 -8.47
C ALA A 166 7.86 23.79 -8.51
N GLU A 167 8.15 22.49 -8.38
CA GLU A 167 9.51 21.93 -8.31
C GLU A 167 9.95 21.23 -9.60
N LEU A 168 9.12 21.23 -10.65
CA LEU A 168 9.45 20.66 -11.94
C LEU A 168 10.52 21.47 -12.69
N THR A 169 11.79 21.09 -12.50
CA THR A 169 12.89 21.58 -13.35
C THR A 169 13.00 20.77 -14.65
N PRO A 170 13.59 21.30 -15.73
CA PRO A 170 13.81 20.54 -16.96
C PRO A 170 14.60 19.23 -16.75
N GLU A 171 15.53 19.21 -15.80
CA GLU A 171 16.33 18.03 -15.47
C GLU A 171 15.47 16.93 -14.83
N LEU A 172 14.62 17.29 -13.86
CA LEU A 172 13.68 16.35 -13.24
C LEU A 172 12.66 15.84 -14.26
N LEU A 173 12.12 16.73 -15.09
CA LEU A 173 11.11 16.39 -16.08
C LEU A 173 11.65 15.41 -17.14
N HIS A 174 12.83 15.67 -17.71
CA HIS A 174 13.43 14.83 -18.75
C HIS A 174 14.19 13.61 -18.20
N GLY A 175 14.46 13.58 -16.89
CA GLY A 175 15.15 12.49 -16.21
C GLY A 175 14.20 11.52 -15.51
N GLU A 176 14.10 11.67 -14.19
CA GLU A 176 13.40 10.77 -13.28
C GLU A 176 11.89 10.70 -13.59
N VAL A 177 11.22 11.85 -13.73
CA VAL A 177 9.78 11.90 -13.99
C VAL A 177 9.43 11.21 -15.31
N ALA A 178 10.13 11.54 -16.41
CA ALA A 178 9.93 10.86 -17.69
C ALA A 178 10.22 9.35 -17.62
N THR A 179 11.18 8.93 -16.80
CA THR A 179 11.50 7.52 -16.61
C THR A 179 10.38 6.78 -15.89
N VAL A 180 9.92 7.30 -14.74
CA VAL A 180 8.80 6.71 -13.97
C VAL A 180 7.53 6.67 -14.82
N LEU A 181 7.19 7.75 -15.54
CA LEU A 181 6.01 7.78 -16.41
C LEU A 181 6.08 6.75 -17.56
N ARG A 182 7.27 6.42 -18.05
CA ARG A 182 7.45 5.45 -19.14
C ARG A 182 7.53 4.01 -18.65
N THR A 183 8.19 3.76 -17.53
CA THR A 183 8.58 2.40 -17.11
C THR A 183 7.97 1.96 -15.79
N GLY A 184 7.51 2.90 -14.96
CA GLY A 184 7.17 2.67 -13.55
C GLY A 184 8.39 2.54 -12.63
N SER A 185 9.60 2.41 -13.16
CA SER A 185 10.78 2.20 -12.33
C SER A 185 11.25 3.50 -11.69
N TYR A 186 11.34 3.50 -10.38
CA TYR A 186 11.93 4.55 -9.55
C TYR A 186 13.22 4.00 -8.93
N ASP A 187 14.33 4.73 -9.08
CA ASP A 187 15.68 4.27 -8.74
C ASP A 187 16.11 4.59 -7.31
N GLY A 188 15.21 5.15 -6.50
CA GLY A 188 15.49 5.51 -5.12
C GLY A 188 16.30 6.79 -4.95
N SER A 189 16.51 7.58 -6.01
CA SER A 189 17.48 8.68 -5.96
C SER A 189 17.12 9.82 -5.00
N ARG A 190 15.85 9.95 -4.57
CA ARG A 190 15.36 11.07 -3.74
C ARG A 190 14.39 10.64 -2.62
N GLY A 191 14.92 10.23 -1.47
CA GLY A 191 14.16 10.14 -0.21
C GLY A 191 13.20 8.95 -0.08
N PHE A 192 13.21 8.03 -1.04
CA PHE A 192 12.47 6.77 -1.01
C PHE A 192 13.36 5.67 -1.61
N THR A 193 13.07 4.39 -1.33
CA THR A 193 13.86 3.27 -1.85
C THR A 193 13.54 2.98 -3.32
N THR A 194 14.34 2.12 -3.97
CA THR A 194 13.99 1.56 -5.28
C THR A 194 12.55 1.04 -5.28
N ALA A 195 11.73 1.44 -6.26
CA ALA A 195 10.31 1.10 -6.30
C ALA A 195 9.75 0.96 -7.72
N HIS A 196 8.58 0.33 -7.83
CA HIS A 196 7.77 0.27 -9.05
C HIS A 196 6.44 0.99 -8.85
N PHE A 197 6.17 2.01 -9.66
CA PHE A 197 4.94 2.79 -9.65
C PHE A 197 4.01 2.29 -10.76
N HIS A 198 2.78 2.01 -10.38
CA HIS A 198 1.77 1.36 -11.21
C HIS A 198 0.85 2.37 -11.88
N THR A 199 0.38 2.01 -13.07
CA THR A 199 -0.95 2.48 -13.49
C THR A 199 -2.00 1.52 -12.94
N ALA A 200 -3.24 1.99 -12.78
CA ALA A 200 -4.36 1.15 -12.36
C ALA A 200 -4.53 -0.07 -13.28
N ALA A 201 -4.37 0.13 -14.59
CA ALA A 201 -4.44 -0.95 -15.59
C ALA A 201 -3.32 -1.99 -15.42
N GLU A 202 -2.09 -1.56 -15.13
CA GLU A 202 -0.97 -2.49 -14.90
C GLU A 202 -1.16 -3.29 -13.61
N LEU A 203 -1.57 -2.63 -12.52
CA LEU A 203 -1.82 -3.31 -11.25
C LEU A 203 -2.94 -4.36 -11.41
N ALA A 204 -4.00 -4.02 -12.14
CA ALA A 204 -5.06 -4.97 -12.49
C ALA A 204 -4.56 -6.14 -13.35
N ALA A 205 -3.65 -5.90 -14.30
CA ALA A 205 -3.07 -6.96 -15.13
C ALA A 205 -2.20 -7.93 -14.31
N GLU A 206 -1.41 -7.42 -13.36
CA GLU A 206 -0.61 -8.26 -12.46
C GLU A 206 -1.50 -9.13 -11.55
N ALA A 207 -2.63 -8.58 -11.10
CA ALA A 207 -3.63 -9.33 -10.35
C ALA A 207 -4.26 -10.45 -11.18
N ALA A 208 -4.55 -10.19 -12.47
CA ALA A 208 -5.09 -11.19 -13.37
C ALA A 208 -4.08 -12.32 -13.65
N ASP A 209 -2.81 -11.98 -13.86
CA ASP A 209 -1.71 -12.96 -14.00
C ASP A 209 -1.55 -13.83 -12.74
N ALA A 210 -1.87 -13.28 -11.57
CA ALA A 210 -1.88 -13.98 -10.28
C ALA A 210 -3.16 -14.81 -10.02
N SER A 211 -4.00 -15.01 -11.05
CA SER A 211 -5.26 -15.77 -10.96
C SER A 211 -6.27 -15.20 -9.95
N LEU A 212 -6.30 -13.87 -9.78
CA LEU A 212 -7.39 -13.18 -9.11
C LEU A 212 -8.53 -12.90 -10.10
N SER A 213 -9.76 -12.88 -9.57
CA SER A 213 -10.98 -12.58 -10.32
C SER A 213 -11.74 -11.42 -9.67
N GLY A 214 -12.70 -10.84 -10.39
CA GLY A 214 -13.47 -9.68 -9.87
C GLY A 214 -12.59 -8.48 -9.54
N ILE A 215 -11.54 -8.27 -10.34
CA ILE A 215 -10.50 -7.26 -10.10
C ILE A 215 -11.08 -5.86 -10.25
N THR A 216 -10.83 -5.02 -9.25
CA THR A 216 -11.10 -3.58 -9.28
C THR A 216 -9.88 -2.83 -8.75
N VAL A 217 -9.67 -1.61 -9.24
CA VAL A 217 -8.62 -0.70 -8.75
C VAL A 217 -9.24 0.66 -8.51
N ALA A 218 -9.15 1.14 -7.28
CA ALA A 218 -9.62 2.46 -6.86
C ALA A 218 -8.45 3.38 -6.51
N GLY A 219 -8.62 4.69 -6.67
CA GLY A 219 -7.71 5.67 -6.08
C GLY A 219 -7.98 5.82 -4.59
N ILE A 220 -6.96 5.76 -3.74
CA ILE A 220 -7.13 5.86 -2.29
C ILE A 220 -7.53 7.29 -1.90
N GLU A 221 -6.64 8.24 -2.14
CA GLU A 221 -6.81 9.65 -1.77
C GLU A 221 -7.62 10.48 -2.77
N GLY A 222 -7.75 10.01 -4.01
CA GLY A 222 -8.45 10.70 -5.10
C GLY A 222 -7.77 12.01 -5.55
N PRO A 223 -8.31 12.72 -6.55
CA PRO A 223 -7.60 13.82 -7.24
C PRO A 223 -7.28 15.05 -6.38
N GLY A 224 -7.89 15.18 -5.20
CA GLY A 224 -7.65 16.31 -4.28
C GLY A 224 -6.34 16.20 -3.48
N TRP A 225 -5.70 15.02 -3.47
CA TRP A 225 -4.58 14.70 -2.57
C TRP A 225 -3.40 15.68 -2.71
N ALA A 226 -3.00 16.00 -3.94
CA ALA A 226 -1.82 16.80 -4.21
C ALA A 226 -2.02 18.25 -3.75
N TYR A 227 -3.24 18.78 -3.90
CA TYR A 227 -3.58 20.13 -3.44
C TYR A 227 -3.62 20.21 -1.91
N LEU A 228 -4.13 19.18 -1.22
CA LEU A 228 -4.10 19.11 0.23
C LEU A 228 -2.65 19.12 0.73
N ARG A 229 -1.77 18.33 0.11
CA ARG A 229 -0.34 18.28 0.44
C ARG A 229 0.37 19.62 0.19
N ALA A 230 0.05 20.28 -0.93
CA ALA A 230 0.56 21.61 -1.23
C ALA A 230 0.12 22.66 -0.20
N ALA A 231 -1.17 22.65 0.18
CA ALA A 231 -1.71 23.55 1.18
C ALA A 231 -1.05 23.33 2.55
N GLU A 232 -0.85 22.07 2.95
CA GLU A 232 -0.19 21.70 4.20
C GLU A 232 1.26 22.19 4.26
N ARG A 233 2.01 22.02 3.15
CA ARG A 233 3.38 22.53 3.05
C ARG A 233 3.45 24.06 3.18
N VAL A 234 2.51 24.78 2.58
CA VAL A 234 2.44 26.25 2.65
C VAL A 234 2.06 26.72 4.06
N ALA A 235 1.13 26.02 4.72
CA ALA A 235 0.73 26.33 6.09
C ALA A 235 1.87 26.07 7.10
N GLY A 236 2.73 25.09 6.84
CA GLY A 236 3.81 24.69 7.74
C GLY A 236 3.33 23.94 8.98
N GLU A 237 2.07 23.51 9.00
CA GLU A 237 1.44 22.72 10.06
C GLU A 237 0.48 21.70 9.46
N ALA A 238 0.21 20.62 10.19
CA ALA A 238 -0.70 19.59 9.73
C ALA A 238 -2.14 20.11 9.69
N LEU A 239 -2.81 19.98 8.54
CA LEU A 239 -4.16 20.51 8.32
C LEU A 239 -5.26 19.56 8.83
N HIS A 240 -5.03 18.93 9.97
CA HIS A 240 -5.97 18.01 10.58
C HIS A 240 -7.29 18.71 10.93
N GLY A 241 -8.42 18.08 10.58
CA GLY A 241 -9.75 18.64 10.86
C GLY A 241 -10.12 19.89 10.04
N SER A 242 -9.28 20.28 9.09
CA SER A 242 -9.58 21.41 8.21
C SER A 242 -10.72 21.10 7.22
N PRO A 243 -11.44 22.13 6.73
CA PRO A 243 -12.36 21.97 5.60
C PRO A 243 -11.67 21.43 4.34
N LEU A 244 -10.35 21.65 4.19
CA LEU A 244 -9.57 21.14 3.06
C LEU A 244 -9.43 19.62 3.11
N LEU A 245 -9.09 19.04 4.27
CA LEU A 245 -9.06 17.59 4.45
C LEU A 245 -10.46 17.00 4.21
N THR A 246 -11.51 17.63 4.75
CA THR A 246 -12.89 17.20 4.53
C THR A 246 -13.25 17.21 3.04
N GLY A 247 -12.94 18.31 2.35
CA GLY A 247 -13.16 18.44 0.91
C GLY A 247 -12.39 17.41 0.08
N ALA A 248 -11.14 17.10 0.46
CA ALA A 248 -10.36 16.05 -0.19
C ALA A 248 -11.01 14.66 -0.03
N ILE A 249 -11.50 14.32 1.16
CA ILE A 249 -12.24 13.06 1.41
C ILE A 249 -13.50 12.98 0.55
N GLU A 250 -14.32 14.02 0.51
CA GLU A 250 -15.56 14.00 -0.30
C GLU A 250 -15.24 13.95 -1.81
N THR A 251 -14.18 14.63 -2.24
CA THR A 251 -13.71 14.56 -3.63
C THR A 251 -13.26 13.14 -3.99
N ALA A 252 -12.55 12.46 -3.09
CA ALA A 252 -12.14 11.07 -3.29
C ALA A 252 -13.36 10.14 -3.44
N ARG A 253 -14.39 10.33 -2.60
CA ARG A 253 -15.64 9.55 -2.69
C ARG A 253 -16.38 9.74 -4.00
N LEU A 254 -16.49 10.98 -4.47
CA LEU A 254 -17.11 11.28 -5.77
C LEU A 254 -16.31 10.66 -6.94
N ALA A 255 -14.98 10.58 -6.80
CA ALA A 255 -14.12 9.97 -7.79
C ALA A 255 -14.20 8.42 -7.81
N ASP A 256 -14.65 7.76 -6.74
CA ASP A 256 -14.75 6.30 -6.69
C ASP A 256 -15.65 5.71 -7.79
N GLU A 257 -16.64 6.47 -8.27
CA GLU A 257 -17.58 6.06 -9.32
C GLU A 257 -17.00 6.19 -10.73
N LEU A 258 -15.82 6.79 -10.87
CA LEU A 258 -15.21 7.18 -12.13
C LEU A 258 -13.82 6.56 -12.26
N CYS A 259 -13.71 5.44 -12.96
CA CYS A 259 -12.46 4.68 -13.05
C CYS A 259 -11.29 5.48 -13.65
N GLU A 260 -11.59 6.51 -14.46
CA GLU A 260 -10.62 7.43 -15.05
C GLU A 260 -9.84 8.23 -13.98
N PHE A 261 -10.39 8.37 -12.78
CA PHE A 261 -9.75 9.09 -11.69
C PHE A 261 -8.91 8.20 -10.76
N ALA A 262 -8.91 6.87 -10.91
CA ALA A 262 -8.10 6.01 -10.05
C ALA A 262 -6.60 6.41 -10.10
N ASP A 263 -6.07 6.58 -11.30
CA ASP A 263 -4.70 6.99 -11.56
C ASP A 263 -4.36 8.43 -11.13
N SER A 264 -5.37 9.24 -10.80
CA SER A 264 -5.17 10.60 -10.28
C SER A 264 -4.82 10.66 -8.80
N SER A 265 -4.92 9.54 -8.09
CA SER A 265 -4.58 9.39 -6.67
C SER A 265 -3.07 9.20 -6.47
N ALA A 266 -2.56 9.45 -5.25
CA ALA A 266 -1.17 9.12 -4.91
C ALA A 266 -0.97 7.60 -4.84
N HIS A 267 -1.91 6.90 -4.19
CA HIS A 267 -1.91 5.45 -4.09
C HIS A 267 -3.17 4.84 -4.71
N LEU A 268 -3.00 3.60 -5.16
CA LEU A 268 -4.02 2.77 -5.78
C LEU A 268 -4.34 1.61 -4.85
N LEU A 269 -5.61 1.26 -4.68
CA LEU A 269 -6.06 0.06 -3.99
C LEU A 269 -6.64 -0.93 -5.00
N LEU A 270 -5.92 -2.02 -5.24
CA LEU A 270 -6.41 -3.21 -5.90
C LEU A 270 -7.28 -4.02 -4.92
N THR A 271 -8.44 -4.49 -5.37
CA THR A 271 -9.15 -5.61 -4.73
C THR A 271 -9.47 -6.69 -5.74
N GLY A 272 -9.40 -7.94 -5.32
CA GLY A 272 -9.73 -9.12 -6.12
C GLY A 272 -10.11 -10.31 -5.23
N ARG A 273 -10.61 -11.36 -5.87
CA ARG A 273 -11.04 -12.60 -5.22
C ARG A 273 -10.23 -13.77 -5.74
N ALA A 274 -9.77 -14.64 -4.84
CA ALA A 274 -9.21 -15.93 -5.26
C ALA A 274 -10.28 -16.73 -6.01
N VAL A 275 -9.91 -17.30 -7.16
CA VAL A 275 -10.80 -18.15 -7.96
C VAL A 275 -11.26 -19.36 -7.12
N MET A 276 -12.52 -19.77 -7.31
CA MET A 276 -13.13 -20.90 -6.61
C MET A 276 -12.51 -22.25 -6.99
#